data_AF-A0A8B6FFZ7-F1
#
_entry.id   AF-A0A8B6FFZ7-F1
#
_cell.length_a   1.000
_cell.length_b   1.000
_cell.length_c   1.000
_cell.angle_alpha   90.00
_cell.angle_beta   90.00
_cell.angle_gamma   90.00
#
_symmetry.space_group_name_H-M   'P 1'
#
loop_
_entity.id
_entity.type
_entity.pdbx_description
1 polymer ?
#
loop_
_entity_poly.entity_id
_entity_poly.type
_entity_poly.pdbx_seq_one_letter_code
_entity_poly.pdbx_strand_id
1 'polypeptide(L)'
;MGNSIPPLKSEEILHTESKDTANILNSQFQKAFSSTEDVTEKEFKDKCKMTGTYPTIPEINITENGVTKLLNNLNVHKAVGPDNITPRILKDCPLRYHPS
;
A
#
# COMPACT_ATOMS: atom_id res chain seq x y z
N MET A 1 9.31 24.73 16.79
CA MET A 1 10.18 23.92 17.68
C MET A 1 9.83 22.47 17.43
N GLY A 2 10.83 21.69 17.03
CA GLY A 2 10.66 20.51 16.17
C GLY A 2 10.04 19.30 16.87
N ASN A 3 9.23 18.57 16.10
CA ASN A 3 8.65 17.28 16.44
C ASN A 3 9.76 16.24 16.68
N SER A 4 10.33 16.21 17.87
CA SER A 4 11.34 15.21 18.24
C SER A 4 10.64 14.02 18.87
N ILE A 5 10.79 12.85 18.25
CA ILE A 5 10.35 11.58 18.81
C ILE A 5 11.10 11.37 20.15
N PRO A 6 10.42 11.00 21.25
CA PRO A 6 11.10 10.74 22.51
C PRO A 6 12.13 9.61 22.34
N PRO A 7 13.26 9.65 23.05
CA PRO A 7 14.31 8.64 22.93
C PRO A 7 13.76 7.22 23.16
N LEU A 8 14.14 6.28 22.30
CA LEU A 8 13.65 4.89 22.35
C LEU A 8 14.71 4.00 22.97
N LYS A 9 14.30 3.11 23.88
CA LYS A 9 15.17 2.10 24.46
C LYS A 9 15.09 0.81 23.65
N SER A 10 16.21 0.33 23.14
CA SER A 10 16.33 -0.97 22.46
C SER A 10 17.62 -1.65 22.95
N GLU A 11 17.57 -2.93 23.29
CA GLU A 11 18.74 -3.69 23.79
C GLU A 11 19.50 -2.99 24.93
N GLU A 12 18.73 -2.39 25.86
CA GLU A 12 19.23 -1.60 27.00
C GLU A 12 19.91 -0.27 26.66
N ILE A 13 20.05 0.08 25.39
CA ILE A 13 20.65 1.32 24.90
C ILE A 13 19.56 2.35 24.58
N LEU A 14 19.82 3.60 24.92
CA LEU A 14 18.94 4.73 24.62
C LEU A 14 19.31 5.36 23.28
N HIS A 15 18.40 5.29 22.31
CA HIS A 15 18.58 5.89 21.00
C HIS A 15 17.91 7.26 20.94
N THR A 16 18.70 8.29 20.66
CA THR A 16 18.25 9.69 20.54
C THR A 16 18.27 10.19 19.09
N GLU A 17 18.95 9.49 18.19
CA GLU A 17 19.01 9.85 16.77
C GLU A 17 17.71 9.49 16.03
N SER A 18 17.24 10.41 15.18
CA SER A 18 15.99 10.23 14.42
C SER A 18 16.02 9.05 13.46
N LYS A 19 17.20 8.72 12.91
CA LYS A 19 17.38 7.56 12.01
C LYS A 19 17.26 6.24 12.76
N ASP A 20 17.91 6.14 13.92
CA ASP A 20 17.89 4.94 14.74
C ASP A 20 16.50 4.68 15.31
N THR A 21 15.84 5.73 15.82
CA THR A 21 14.46 5.63 16.31
C THR A 21 13.50 5.19 15.20
N ALA A 22 13.61 5.72 13.98
CA ALA A 22 12.80 5.29 12.84
C ALA A 22 13.03 3.81 12.48
N ASN A 23 14.29 3.35 12.47
CA ASN A 23 14.62 1.96 12.19
C ASN A 23 14.10 1.00 13.28
N ILE A 24 14.20 1.39 14.55
CA ILE A 24 13.67 0.62 15.68
C ILE A 24 12.15 0.49 15.56
N LEU A 25 11.44 1.59 15.27
CA LEU A 25 9.99 1.56 15.07
C LEU A 25 9.58 0.69 13.89
N ASN A 26 10.29 0.80 12.76
CA ASN A 26 10.05 -0.04 11.59
C ASN A 26 10.27 -1.52 11.89
N SER A 27 11.34 -1.86 12.62
CA SER A 27 11.61 -3.24 13.03
C SER A 27 10.53 -3.78 13.96
N GLN A 28 10.08 -2.99 14.94
CA GLN A 28 8.98 -3.38 15.83
C GLN A 28 7.67 -3.58 15.07
N PHE A 29 7.36 -2.67 14.14
CA PHE A 29 6.19 -2.79 13.28
C PHE A 29 6.24 -4.07 12.44
N GLN A 30 7.38 -4.36 11.81
CA GLN A 30 7.57 -5.58 11.04
C GLN A 30 7.41 -6.84 11.91
N LYS A 31 8.01 -6.86 13.10
CA LYS A 31 7.88 -8.00 14.03
C LYS A 31 6.45 -8.23 14.50
N ALA A 32 5.69 -7.16 14.76
CA ALA A 32 4.33 -7.25 15.27
C ALA A 32 3.29 -7.55 14.18
N PHE A 33 3.51 -7.09 12.95
CA PHE A 33 2.51 -7.09 11.88
C PHE A 33 2.91 -7.82 10.60
N SER A 34 4.14 -8.31 10.49
CA SER A 34 4.62 -9.10 9.35
C SER A 34 4.89 -10.54 9.76
N SER A 35 3.96 -11.15 10.49
CA SER A 35 3.93 -12.61 10.65
C SER A 35 3.79 -13.26 9.28
N THR A 36 4.93 -13.59 8.68
CA THR A 36 5.02 -14.48 7.52
C THR A 36 4.80 -15.90 8.04
N GLU A 37 3.55 -16.21 8.39
CA GLU A 37 3.15 -17.60 8.37
C GLU A 37 3.20 -18.01 6.90
N ASP A 38 4.18 -18.83 6.53
CA ASP A 38 4.21 -19.50 5.23
C ASP A 38 3.08 -20.54 5.22
N VAL A 39 1.84 -20.05 5.15
CA VAL A 39 0.64 -20.88 5.13
C VAL A 39 0.54 -21.50 3.76
N THR A 40 0.57 -22.82 3.69
CA THR A 40 0.29 -23.53 2.44
C THR A 40 -1.16 -23.25 2.00
N GLU A 41 -1.45 -23.35 0.70
CA GLU A 41 -2.82 -23.14 0.19
C GLU A 41 -3.86 -24.00 0.92
N LYS A 42 -3.46 -25.21 1.32
CA LYS A 42 -4.28 -26.13 2.11
C LYS A 42 -4.59 -25.58 3.50
N GLU A 43 -3.58 -25.18 4.26
CA GLU A 43 -3.77 -24.61 5.60
C GLU A 43 -4.57 -23.30 5.57
N PHE A 44 -4.45 -22.51 4.50
CA PHE A 44 -5.24 -21.29 4.30
C PHE A 44 -6.72 -21.62 4.10
N LYS A 45 -7.02 -22.62 3.27
CA LYS A 45 -8.40 -23.11 3.05
C LYS A 45 -8.98 -23.72 4.32
N ASP A 46 -8.21 -24.48 5.08
CA ASP A 46 -8.64 -25.11 6.33
C ASP A 46 -8.91 -24.06 7.45
N LYS A 47 -8.16 -22.95 7.47
CA LYS A 47 -8.41 -21.80 8.36
C LYS A 47 -9.63 -20.96 7.92
N CYS A 48 -10.11 -21.11 6.69
CA CYS A 48 -11.25 -20.36 6.18
C CYS A 48 -12.55 -20.85 6.84
N LYS A 49 -13.04 -20.11 7.83
CA LYS A 49 -14.29 -20.39 8.54
C LYS A 49 -15.55 -19.92 7.79
N MET A 50 -15.41 -19.42 6.56
CA MET A 50 -16.54 -19.01 5.74
C MET A 50 -17.30 -20.24 5.26
N THR A 51 -18.40 -20.57 5.93
CA THR A 51 -19.32 -21.62 5.53
C THR A 51 -20.38 -21.06 4.57
N GLY A 52 -20.76 -21.79 3.53
CA GLY A 52 -21.84 -21.42 2.60
C GLY A 52 -21.42 -21.22 1.14
N THR A 53 -22.40 -20.93 0.28
CA THR A 53 -22.20 -20.60 -1.14
C THR A 53 -22.14 -19.09 -1.30
N TYR A 54 -21.02 -18.59 -1.83
CA TYR A 54 -20.83 -17.17 -2.08
C TYR A 54 -20.92 -16.91 -3.59
N PRO A 55 -21.53 -15.79 -4.00
CA PRO A 55 -21.53 -15.43 -5.42
C PRO A 55 -20.09 -15.22 -5.87
N THR A 56 -19.76 -15.77 -7.04
CA THR A 56 -18.52 -15.41 -7.74
C THR A 56 -18.56 -13.91 -8.05
N ILE A 57 -17.42 -13.24 -7.91
CA ILE A 57 -17.30 -11.84 -8.32
C ILE A 57 -17.73 -11.71 -9.79
N PRO A 58 -18.60 -10.75 -10.14
CA PRO A 58 -18.98 -10.53 -11.53
C PRO A 58 -17.77 -10.08 -12.35
N GLU A 59 -17.86 -10.27 -13.66
CA GLU A 59 -16.83 -9.82 -14.59
C GLU A 59 -16.64 -8.30 -14.51
N ILE A 60 -15.39 -7.87 -14.37
CA ILE A 60 -15.05 -6.45 -14.27
C ILE A 60 -14.94 -5.88 -15.68
N ASN A 61 -15.92 -5.05 -16.05
CA ASN A 61 -15.93 -4.34 -17.34
C ASN A 61 -15.11 -3.04 -17.25
N ILE A 62 -13.91 -3.06 -17.83
CA ILE A 62 -13.06 -1.87 -17.96
C ILE A 62 -13.45 -1.14 -19.25
N THR A 63 -13.92 0.10 -19.13
CA THR A 63 -14.32 0.94 -20.27
C THR A 63 -13.42 2.15 -20.37
N GLU A 64 -13.13 2.60 -21.60
CA GLU A 64 -12.33 3.81 -21.84
C GLU A 64 -12.91 5.01 -21.09
N ASN A 65 -14.23 5.24 -21.20
CA ASN A 65 -14.91 6.32 -20.50
C ASN A 65 -14.75 6.23 -18.97
N GLY A 66 -14.77 5.00 -18.41
CA GLY A 66 -14.51 4.77 -16.99
C GLY A 66 -13.09 5.18 -16.59
N VAL A 67 -12.09 4.79 -17.39
CA VAL A 67 -10.69 5.16 -17.18
C VAL A 67 -10.50 6.68 -17.31
N THR A 68 -11.03 7.30 -18.36
CA THR A 68 -10.98 8.76 -18.57
C THR A 68 -11.61 9.51 -17.40
N LYS A 69 -12.76 9.06 -16.90
CA LYS A 69 -13.41 9.64 -15.73
C LYS A 69 -12.51 9.56 -14.49
N LEU A 70 -11.84 8.43 -14.26
CA LEU A 70 -10.92 8.27 -13.13
C LEU A 70 -9.70 9.19 -13.25
N LEU A 71 -9.09 9.26 -14.44
CA LEU A 71 -7.94 10.13 -14.70
C LEU A 71 -8.28 11.62 -14.52
N ASN A 72 -9.44 12.05 -15.04
CA ASN A 72 -9.89 13.45 -14.90
C ASN A 72 -10.16 13.85 -13.45
N ASN A 73 -10.56 12.90 -12.61
CA ASN A 73 -10.84 13.13 -11.19
C ASN A 73 -9.62 12.91 -10.28
N LEU A 74 -8.42 12.65 -10.83
CA LEU A 74 -7.19 12.61 -10.04
C LEU A 74 -6.91 13.96 -9.39
N ASN A 75 -6.55 13.92 -8.10
CA ASN A 75 -6.05 15.07 -7.38
C ASN A 75 -4.55 15.23 -7.69
N VAL A 76 -4.22 16.27 -8.47
CA VAL A 76 -2.86 16.58 -8.94
C VAL A 76 -1.87 16.93 -7.82
N HIS A 77 -2.36 17.23 -6.62
CA HIS A 77 -1.54 17.60 -5.46
C HIS A 77 -1.24 16.41 -4.53
N LYS A 78 -1.67 15.20 -4.87
CA LYS A 78 -1.30 14.00 -4.10
C LYS A 78 0.16 13.64 -4.30
N ALA A 79 0.70 12.93 -3.31
CA ALA A 79 2.06 12.41 -3.34
C ALA A 79 2.27 11.46 -4.52
N VAL A 80 3.52 11.42 -4.99
CA VAL A 80 3.99 10.53 -6.04
C VAL A 80 4.02 9.08 -5.52
N GLY A 81 3.64 8.12 -6.36
CA GLY A 81 3.73 6.70 -6.03
C GLY A 81 5.18 6.19 -6.01
N PRO A 82 5.42 4.93 -5.63
CA PRO A 82 6.76 4.33 -5.69
C PRO A 82 7.31 4.22 -7.12
N ASP A 83 6.45 4.38 -8.13
CA ASP A 83 6.77 4.47 -9.56
C ASP A 83 7.31 5.85 -9.98
N ASN A 84 7.30 6.83 -9.07
CA ASN A 84 7.71 8.22 -9.30
C ASN A 84 6.86 8.96 -10.37
N ILE A 85 5.63 8.50 -10.63
CA ILE A 85 4.71 9.14 -11.58
C ILE A 85 3.76 10.07 -10.84
N THR A 86 3.76 11.36 -11.19
CA THR A 86 2.86 12.32 -10.55
C THR A 86 1.42 12.19 -11.08
N PRO A 87 0.40 12.38 -10.23
CA PRO A 87 -1.00 12.41 -10.66
C PRO A 87 -1.29 13.48 -11.72
N ARG A 88 -0.48 14.54 -11.78
CA ARG A 88 -0.55 15.59 -12.81
C ARG A 88 -0.22 15.04 -14.19
N ILE A 89 0.85 14.26 -14.33
CA ILE A 89 1.24 13.65 -15.61
C ILE A 89 0.14 12.70 -16.11
N LEU A 90 -0.44 11.90 -15.21
CA LEU A 90 -1.52 10.98 -15.55
C LEU A 90 -2.80 11.68 -16.02
N LYS A 91 -3.07 12.87 -15.50
CA LYS A 91 -4.20 13.70 -15.89
C LYS A 91 -3.97 14.45 -17.20
N ASP A 92 -2.74 14.92 -17.43
CA ASP A 92 -2.36 15.68 -18.62
C ASP A 92 -2.06 14.78 -19.83
N CYS A 93 -1.69 13.53 -19.58
CA CYS A 93 -1.42 12.52 -20.59
C CYS A 93 -2.31 11.27 -20.35
N PRO A 94 -3.64 11.38 -20.53
CA PRO A 94 -4.47 10.20 -20.65
C PRO A 94 -3.98 9.49 -21.91
N LEU A 95 -3.19 8.42 -21.70
CA LEU A 95 -2.54 7.58 -22.71
C LEU A 95 -3.24 7.70 -24.06
N ARG A 96 -2.53 8.25 -25.05
CA ARG A 96 -2.87 8.08 -26.46
C ARG A 96 -2.90 6.58 -26.75
N TYR A 97 -4.05 5.97 -26.55
CA TYR A 97 -4.34 4.65 -27.06
C TYR A 97 -4.41 4.82 -28.58
N HIS A 98 -3.33 4.47 -29.27
CA HIS A 98 -3.37 4.30 -30.71
C HIS A 98 -4.01 2.93 -30.97
N PRO A 99 -5.23 2.85 -31.52
CA PRO A 99 -5.72 1.59 -32.06
C PRO A 99 -4.84 1.24 -33.26
N SER A 100 -4.19 0.08 -33.21
CA SER A 100 -3.65 -0.64 -34.36
C SER A 100 -4.72 -1.52 -34.97
#